data_AF-A0A6P8FNF3-F1
#
_entry.id   AF-A0A6P8FNF3-F1
#
_cell.length_a   1.000
_cell.length_b   1.000
_cell.length_c   1.000
_cell.angle_alpha   90.00
_cell.angle_beta   90.00
_cell.angle_gamma   90.00
#
_symmetry.space_group_name_H-M   'P 1'
#
loop_
_entity.id
_entity.type
_entity.pdbx_description
1 polymer ?
#
loop_
_entity_poly.entity_id
_entity_poly.type
_entity_poly.pdbx_seq_one_letter_code
_entity_poly.pdbx_strand_id
1 'polypeptide(L)'
;MPVTDGDDPNTPAWATKFKIISGDSVGMFSITTGPNKQEGIITTAKPLDFEAISKYTLVIAVENEVDFAMPLPTSTAQVVVNVGDVNEAPFFSPAEKRISQPENVPKDTNLVLYSASDPDTAKNQKLTYKVGSDPAGWLSVNEETGMIKVKNEMDRKSTFVKDGQYKALILAMDDGM
;
A
#
# COMPACT_ATOMS: atom_id res chain seq x y z
N MET A 1 -16.88 -2.90 23.29
CA MET A 1 -17.82 -3.37 24.33
C MET A 1 -17.23 -2.96 25.67
N PRO A 2 -18.02 -2.37 26.57
CA PRO A 2 -17.53 -2.02 27.90
C PRO A 2 -17.27 -3.30 28.70
N VAL A 3 -16.23 -3.29 29.51
CA VAL A 3 -16.01 -4.30 30.55
C VAL A 3 -16.76 -3.90 31.82
N THR A 4 -17.00 -4.87 32.70
CA THR A 4 -17.71 -4.65 33.96
C THR A 4 -16.90 -5.23 35.11
N ASP A 5 -16.75 -4.45 36.17
CA ASP A 5 -16.08 -4.83 37.40
C ASP A 5 -17.05 -4.66 38.58
N GLY A 6 -16.93 -5.52 39.60
CA GLY A 6 -17.81 -5.54 40.77
C GLY A 6 -17.36 -4.64 41.93
N ASP A 7 -16.14 -4.10 41.87
CA ASP A 7 -15.61 -3.17 42.86
C ASP A 7 -16.26 -1.78 42.77
N ASP A 8 -16.08 -0.97 43.83
CA ASP A 8 -16.67 0.36 43.92
C ASP A 8 -16.24 1.26 42.73
N PRO A 9 -17.19 1.91 42.03
CA PRO A 9 -16.87 2.77 40.89
C PRO A 9 -15.88 3.89 41.23
N ASN A 10 -15.03 4.24 40.25
CA ASN A 10 -13.98 5.25 40.38
C ASN A 10 -12.84 4.91 41.37
N THR A 11 -12.72 3.65 41.78
CA THR A 11 -11.54 3.16 42.51
C THR A 11 -10.51 2.58 41.53
N PRO A 12 -9.22 2.49 41.91
CA PRO A 12 -8.22 1.79 41.11
C PRO A 12 -8.52 0.30 40.91
N ALA A 13 -9.25 -0.32 41.83
CA ALA A 13 -9.69 -1.70 41.75
C ALA A 13 -10.81 -1.87 40.71
N TRP A 14 -11.65 -0.85 40.52
CA TRP A 14 -12.66 -0.83 39.45
C TRP A 14 -12.09 -0.36 38.09
N ALA A 15 -11.11 0.54 38.09
CA ALA A 15 -10.53 1.11 36.87
C ALA A 15 -9.66 0.11 36.10
N THR A 16 -9.76 0.10 34.77
CA THR A 16 -9.13 -0.94 33.93
C THR A 16 -7.90 -0.46 33.15
N LYS A 17 -6.99 -1.40 32.90
CA LYS A 17 -5.83 -1.30 32.02
C LYS A 17 -5.93 -2.38 30.95
N PHE A 18 -5.77 -1.97 29.69
CA PHE A 18 -5.85 -2.87 28.55
C PHE A 18 -4.47 -3.08 27.92
N LYS A 19 -4.21 -4.29 27.42
CA LYS A 19 -2.98 -4.65 26.71
C LYS A 19 -3.30 -5.54 25.53
N ILE A 20 -2.63 -5.30 24.39
CA ILE A 20 -2.57 -6.27 23.29
C ILE A 20 -1.51 -7.30 23.70
N ILE A 21 -1.89 -8.57 23.84
CA ILE A 21 -0.98 -9.64 24.29
C ILE A 21 -0.61 -10.62 23.17
N SER A 22 -1.33 -10.61 22.06
CA SER A 22 -1.03 -11.42 20.88
C SER A 22 -1.71 -10.84 19.62
N GLY A 23 -1.27 -11.27 18.45
CA GLY A 23 -1.84 -10.90 17.15
C GLY A 23 -1.25 -9.64 16.51
N ASP A 24 -0.33 -8.97 17.19
CA ASP A 24 0.35 -7.77 16.68
C ASP A 24 1.86 -7.79 16.99
N SER A 25 2.58 -8.72 16.36
CA SER A 25 4.03 -8.91 16.59
C SER A 25 4.89 -7.73 16.12
N VAL A 26 4.35 -6.86 15.25
CA VAL A 26 5.10 -5.78 14.61
C VAL A 26 4.69 -4.39 15.14
N GLY A 27 3.71 -4.33 16.06
CA GLY A 27 3.23 -3.11 16.66
C GLY A 27 2.50 -2.20 15.66
N MET A 28 1.59 -2.77 14.89
CA MET A 28 0.70 -2.06 13.96
C MET A 28 -0.43 -1.34 14.71
N PHE A 29 -0.79 -1.80 15.90
CA PHE A 29 -1.86 -1.26 16.72
C PHE A 29 -1.36 -0.84 18.10
N SER A 30 -2.11 0.06 18.72
CA SER A 30 -1.97 0.40 20.12
C SER A 30 -3.33 0.37 20.81
N ILE A 31 -3.34 0.18 22.12
CA ILE A 31 -4.56 0.20 22.92
C ILE A 31 -4.39 1.11 24.12
N THR A 32 -5.40 1.93 24.39
CA THR A 32 -5.46 2.82 25.57
C THR A 32 -6.77 2.63 26.31
N THR A 33 -6.76 2.84 27.62
CA THR A 33 -8.00 2.89 28.41
C THR A 33 -8.79 4.15 28.06
N GLY A 34 -10.07 3.99 27.77
CA GLY A 34 -11.02 5.06 27.48
C GLY A 34 -11.38 5.92 28.69
N PRO A 35 -12.10 7.03 28.47
CA PRO A 35 -12.35 8.04 29.49
C PRO A 35 -13.20 7.53 30.66
N ASN A 36 -14.12 6.59 30.41
CA ASN A 36 -14.95 5.98 31.45
C ASN A 36 -14.24 4.85 32.22
N LYS A 37 -12.96 4.57 31.93
CA LYS A 37 -12.15 3.52 32.57
C LYS A 37 -12.70 2.09 32.40
N GLN A 38 -13.64 1.88 31.50
CA GLN A 38 -14.28 0.58 31.24
C GLN A 38 -14.23 0.16 29.77
N GLU A 39 -13.44 0.86 28.95
CA GLU A 39 -13.33 0.61 27.52
C GLU A 39 -11.88 0.61 27.08
N GLY A 40 -11.52 -0.29 26.17
CA GLY A 40 -10.25 -0.27 25.46
C GLY A 40 -10.43 0.39 24.10
N ILE A 41 -9.69 1.44 23.82
CA ILE A 41 -9.66 2.13 22.53
C ILE A 41 -8.45 1.62 21.75
N ILE A 42 -8.71 0.84 20.69
CA ILE A 42 -7.66 0.39 19.77
C ILE A 42 -7.48 1.44 18.68
N THR A 43 -6.24 1.81 18.39
CA THR A 43 -5.87 2.74 17.32
C THR A 43 -4.74 2.17 16.48
N THR A 44 -4.61 2.63 15.24
CA THR A 44 -3.46 2.31 14.40
C THR A 44 -2.22 3.06 14.90
N ALA A 45 -1.12 2.34 15.09
CA ALA A 45 0.17 2.91 15.46
C ALA A 45 1.05 3.15 14.22
N LYS A 46 0.78 2.42 13.12
CA LYS A 46 1.50 2.49 11.84
C LYS A 46 0.51 2.45 10.68
N PRO A 47 0.91 2.88 9.48
CA PRO A 47 0.12 2.68 8.26
C PRO A 47 -0.19 1.20 8.08
N LEU A 48 -1.44 0.90 7.71
CA LEU A 48 -1.87 -0.43 7.32
C LEU A 48 -1.78 -0.55 5.81
N ASP A 49 -1.45 -1.74 5.35
CA ASP A 49 -1.23 -2.09 3.94
C ASP A 49 -1.95 -3.43 3.73
N PHE A 50 -2.96 -3.43 2.86
CA PHE A 50 -3.85 -4.57 2.64
C PHE A 50 -3.11 -5.72 1.93
N GLU A 51 -2.31 -5.37 0.92
CA GLU A 51 -1.43 -6.22 0.11
C GLU A 51 -0.40 -6.92 0.99
N ALA A 52 0.06 -6.26 2.04
CA ALA A 52 0.93 -6.86 3.05
C ALA A 52 0.15 -7.81 3.99
N ILE A 53 -0.85 -7.29 4.70
CA ILE A 53 -1.64 -8.06 5.69
C ILE A 53 -3.07 -7.52 5.75
N SER A 54 -4.02 -8.26 5.18
CA SER A 54 -5.45 -7.89 5.13
C SER A 54 -6.25 -8.20 6.40
N LYS A 55 -5.72 -9.03 7.32
CA LYS A 55 -6.45 -9.45 8.53
C LYS A 55 -5.53 -9.67 9.72
N TYR A 56 -5.90 -9.05 10.84
CA TYR A 56 -5.28 -9.26 12.14
C TYR A 56 -6.26 -9.91 13.11
N THR A 57 -5.75 -10.80 13.96
CA THR A 57 -6.53 -11.44 15.03
C THR A 57 -5.85 -11.13 16.35
N LEU A 58 -6.28 -10.05 16.98
CA LEU A 58 -5.70 -9.53 18.21
C LEU A 58 -6.29 -10.25 19.42
N VAL A 59 -5.46 -10.49 20.44
CA VAL A 59 -5.90 -10.92 21.76
C VAL A 59 -5.63 -9.80 22.75
N ILE A 60 -6.68 -9.31 23.38
CA ILE A 60 -6.65 -8.21 24.34
C ILE A 60 -6.80 -8.79 25.75
N ALA A 61 -5.92 -8.41 26.66
CA ALA A 61 -6.08 -8.66 28.09
C ALA A 61 -6.57 -7.38 28.79
N VAL A 62 -7.36 -7.58 29.84
CA VAL A 62 -7.79 -6.51 30.75
C VAL A 62 -7.43 -6.89 32.20
N GLU A 63 -6.90 -5.90 32.92
CA GLU A 63 -6.53 -5.97 34.34
C GLU A 63 -6.99 -4.68 35.04
N ASN A 64 -7.04 -4.65 36.37
CA ASN A 64 -7.33 -3.42 37.10
C ASN A 64 -6.08 -2.54 37.25
N GLU A 65 -6.23 -1.28 37.68
CA GLU A 65 -5.08 -0.39 37.87
C GLU A 65 -4.17 -0.81 39.03
N VAL A 66 -4.71 -1.59 39.98
CA VAL A 66 -4.01 -2.19 41.12
C VAL A 66 -4.06 -3.72 41.07
N ASP A 67 -3.07 -4.36 41.71
CA ASP A 67 -3.03 -5.81 41.84
C ASP A 67 -4.18 -6.32 42.70
N PHE A 68 -4.70 -7.50 42.34
CA PHE A 68 -5.70 -8.18 43.14
C PHE A 68 -5.13 -8.60 44.49
N ALA A 69 -5.97 -8.52 45.53
CA ALA A 69 -5.64 -9.01 46.87
C ALA A 69 -5.43 -10.55 46.90
N MET A 70 -5.89 -11.26 45.87
CA MET A 70 -5.68 -12.69 45.65
C MET A 70 -5.48 -12.98 44.16
N PRO A 71 -4.79 -14.07 43.77
CA PRO A 71 -4.63 -14.40 42.35
C PRO A 71 -5.99 -14.66 41.68
N LEU A 72 -6.32 -13.89 40.66
CA LEU A 72 -7.52 -14.06 39.83
C LEU A 72 -7.13 -14.31 38.37
N PRO A 73 -7.95 -15.05 37.60
CA PRO A 73 -7.70 -15.26 36.18
C PRO A 73 -7.81 -13.95 35.41
N THR A 74 -6.86 -13.72 34.49
CA THR A 74 -6.93 -12.59 33.55
C THR A 74 -8.04 -12.82 32.54
N SER A 75 -8.89 -11.82 32.33
CA SER A 75 -9.91 -11.85 31.29
C SER A 75 -9.31 -11.43 29.95
N THR A 76 -9.67 -12.14 28.87
CA THR A 76 -9.19 -11.86 27.52
C THR A 76 -10.32 -11.82 26.50
N ALA A 77 -10.17 -10.99 25.48
CA ALA A 77 -11.08 -10.91 24.34
C ALA A 77 -10.33 -11.00 23.02
N GLN A 78 -10.93 -11.64 22.02
CA GLN A 78 -10.41 -11.68 20.66
C GLN A 78 -11.05 -10.56 19.83
N VAL A 79 -10.22 -9.81 19.11
CA VAL A 79 -10.65 -8.75 18.18
C VAL A 79 -10.11 -9.06 16.80
N VAL A 80 -11.01 -9.20 15.83
CA VAL A 80 -10.63 -9.36 14.42
C VAL A 80 -10.66 -8.00 13.74
N VAL A 81 -9.53 -7.57 13.21
CA VAL A 81 -9.40 -6.37 12.41
C VAL A 81 -9.25 -6.77 10.96
N ASN A 82 -10.21 -6.39 10.12
CA ASN A 82 -10.10 -6.52 8.68
C ASN A 82 -9.62 -5.18 8.12
N VAL A 83 -8.54 -5.19 7.36
CA VAL A 83 -8.03 -4.00 6.67
C VAL A 83 -8.87 -3.81 5.41
N GLY A 84 -9.32 -2.58 5.17
CA GLY A 84 -10.00 -2.23 3.94
C GLY A 84 -8.98 -2.07 2.83
N ASP A 85 -9.25 -2.71 1.69
CA ASP A 85 -8.49 -2.59 0.45
C ASP A 85 -8.74 -1.21 -0.20
N VAL A 86 -7.69 -0.59 -0.74
CA VAL A 86 -7.74 0.70 -1.44
C VAL A 86 -6.85 0.61 -2.67
N ASN A 87 -7.42 0.82 -3.85
CA ASN A 87 -6.70 0.79 -5.12
C ASN A 87 -5.41 1.63 -5.09
N GLU A 88 -4.27 0.97 -5.29
CA GLU A 88 -3.00 1.62 -5.51
C GLU A 88 -2.82 2.05 -6.98
N ALA A 89 -1.76 2.79 -7.26
CA ALA A 89 -1.44 3.20 -8.62
C ALA A 89 -0.32 2.32 -9.19
N PRO A 90 -0.36 1.99 -10.49
CA PRO A 90 0.68 1.18 -11.11
C PRO A 90 2.02 1.91 -11.16
N PHE A 91 3.11 1.16 -11.04
CA PHE A 91 4.46 1.69 -11.04
C PHE A 91 5.38 0.96 -12.01
N PHE A 92 6.38 1.67 -12.53
CA PHE A 92 7.43 1.08 -13.35
C PHE A 92 8.67 0.73 -12.51
N SER A 93 9.24 -0.46 -12.74
CA SER A 93 10.50 -0.88 -12.13
C SER A 93 11.46 -1.42 -13.20
N PRO A 94 12.58 -0.73 -13.51
CA PRO A 94 13.00 0.57 -12.96
C PRO A 94 12.09 1.72 -13.40
N ALA A 95 12.10 2.84 -12.66
CA ALA A 95 11.31 4.03 -12.97
C ALA A 95 11.73 4.78 -14.26
N GLU A 96 12.97 4.54 -14.73
CA GLU A 96 13.47 5.03 -16.01
C GLU A 96 14.05 3.86 -16.81
N LYS A 97 13.58 3.71 -18.06
CA LYS A 97 14.11 2.74 -19.01
C LYS A 97 14.96 3.45 -20.06
N ARG A 98 16.27 3.18 -20.06
CA ARG A 98 17.20 3.69 -21.07
C ARG A 98 17.51 2.63 -22.12
N ILE A 99 17.47 3.01 -23.38
CA ILE A 99 17.87 2.19 -24.52
C ILE A 99 18.73 3.02 -25.49
N SER A 100 19.55 2.34 -26.29
CA SER A 100 20.35 2.97 -27.33
C SER A 100 20.00 2.32 -28.66
N GLN A 101 19.71 3.15 -29.66
CA GLN A 101 19.28 2.74 -30.99
C GLN A 101 19.89 3.68 -32.03
N PRO A 102 20.18 3.21 -33.25
CA PRO A 102 20.57 4.10 -34.33
C PRO A 102 19.39 5.00 -34.75
N GLU A 103 19.67 6.14 -35.40
CA GLU A 103 18.62 7.08 -35.82
C GLU A 103 17.74 6.53 -36.95
N ASN A 104 18.31 5.71 -37.84
CA ASN A 104 17.64 5.14 -39.00
C ASN A 104 16.89 3.83 -38.72
N VAL A 105 16.40 3.63 -37.49
CA VAL A 105 15.60 2.43 -37.17
C VAL A 105 14.30 2.47 -37.99
N PRO A 106 13.95 1.40 -38.71
CA PRO A 106 12.72 1.36 -39.50
C PRO A 106 11.48 1.58 -38.64
N LYS A 107 10.46 2.20 -39.24
CA LYS A 107 9.12 2.29 -38.65
C LYS A 107 8.59 0.90 -38.28
N ASP A 108 7.78 0.85 -37.23
CA ASP A 108 7.15 -0.33 -36.65
C ASP A 108 8.11 -1.34 -35.97
N THR A 109 9.40 -1.00 -35.87
CA THR A 109 10.37 -1.78 -35.09
C THR A 109 10.04 -1.72 -33.61
N ASN A 110 10.02 -2.88 -32.94
CA ASN A 110 9.91 -2.99 -31.48
C ASN A 110 11.21 -2.52 -30.83
N LEU A 111 11.13 -1.53 -29.94
CA LEU A 111 12.29 -0.96 -29.26
C LEU A 111 12.54 -1.63 -27.92
N VAL A 112 11.52 -1.67 -27.06
CA VAL A 112 11.63 -2.19 -25.70
C VAL A 112 10.25 -2.49 -25.13
N LEU A 113 10.17 -3.57 -24.35
CA LEU A 113 9.05 -3.82 -23.46
C LEU A 113 9.25 -3.01 -22.18
N TYR A 114 8.35 -2.08 -21.89
CA TYR A 114 8.35 -1.31 -20.65
C TYR A 114 6.97 -1.41 -20.00
N SER A 115 6.79 -2.47 -19.20
CA SER A 115 5.55 -2.76 -18.49
C SER A 115 5.63 -2.26 -17.04
N ALA A 116 4.49 -1.83 -16.51
CA ALA A 116 4.29 -1.47 -15.12
C ALA A 116 3.76 -2.68 -14.33
N SER A 117 3.74 -2.55 -13.01
CA SER A 117 3.14 -3.50 -12.09
C SER A 117 2.20 -2.75 -11.16
N ASP A 118 1.12 -3.41 -10.77
CA ASP A 118 0.17 -2.91 -9.79
C ASP A 118 0.30 -3.72 -8.50
N PRO A 119 0.42 -3.10 -7.31
CA PRO A 119 0.39 -3.81 -6.04
C PRO A 119 -0.93 -4.53 -5.78
N ASP A 120 -2.06 -4.02 -6.28
CA ASP A 120 -3.40 -4.53 -5.99
C ASP A 120 -3.53 -6.01 -6.40
N THR A 121 -3.41 -6.92 -5.43
CA THR A 121 -3.34 -8.38 -5.70
C THR A 121 -4.70 -9.03 -5.83
N ALA A 122 -5.76 -8.38 -5.34
CA ALA A 122 -7.09 -8.98 -5.21
C ALA A 122 -7.84 -9.12 -6.55
N LYS A 123 -7.37 -8.47 -7.62
CA LYS A 123 -8.07 -8.41 -8.91
C LYS A 123 -7.07 -8.56 -10.05
N ASN A 124 -7.49 -9.23 -11.11
CA ASN A 124 -6.76 -9.27 -12.38
C ASN A 124 -6.81 -7.87 -13.04
N GLN A 125 -6.28 -6.84 -12.38
CA GLN A 125 -6.34 -5.47 -12.83
C GLN A 125 -5.62 -5.36 -14.17
N LYS A 126 -6.32 -4.83 -15.17
CA LYS A 126 -5.79 -4.72 -16.52
C LYS A 126 -5.16 -3.34 -16.68
N LEU A 127 -3.84 -3.32 -16.73
CA LEU A 127 -3.12 -2.07 -17.00
C LEU A 127 -3.26 -1.65 -18.47
N THR A 128 -3.49 -0.35 -18.66
CA THR A 128 -3.51 0.31 -19.97
C THR A 128 -2.33 1.26 -20.09
N TYR A 129 -1.57 1.15 -21.19
CA TYR A 129 -0.37 1.95 -21.45
C TYR A 129 -0.63 3.07 -22.47
N LYS A 130 -0.09 4.27 -22.21
CA LYS A 130 -0.24 5.43 -23.11
C LYS A 130 1.04 6.25 -23.19
N VAL A 131 1.22 6.96 -24.30
CA VAL A 131 2.26 7.98 -24.44
C VAL A 131 1.77 9.24 -23.75
N GLY A 132 2.41 9.62 -22.63
CA GLY A 132 2.14 10.88 -21.93
C GLY A 132 2.85 12.06 -22.58
N SER A 133 4.09 11.87 -23.03
CA SER A 133 4.86 12.90 -23.74
C SER A 133 5.80 12.26 -24.75
N ASP A 134 5.76 12.73 -25.98
CA ASP A 134 6.65 12.32 -27.07
C ASP A 134 6.79 13.52 -28.02
N PRO A 135 7.62 14.52 -27.67
CA PRO A 135 7.65 15.82 -28.35
C PRO A 135 7.90 15.75 -29.86
N ALA A 136 8.69 14.77 -30.31
CA ALA A 136 8.97 14.55 -31.72
C ALA A 136 7.98 13.59 -32.41
N GLY A 137 7.08 12.96 -31.65
CA GLY A 137 6.11 12.00 -32.18
C GLY A 137 6.74 10.72 -32.73
N TRP A 138 7.92 10.34 -32.26
CA TRP A 138 8.69 9.22 -32.78
C TRP A 138 8.25 7.85 -32.27
N LEU A 139 7.50 7.82 -31.17
CA LEU A 139 7.20 6.60 -30.45
C LEU A 139 5.70 6.29 -30.44
N SER A 140 5.40 5.01 -30.35
CA SER A 140 4.08 4.51 -29.96
C SER A 140 4.25 3.45 -28.88
N VAL A 141 3.22 3.24 -28.08
CA VAL A 141 3.17 2.17 -27.09
C VAL A 141 1.95 1.29 -27.37
N ASN A 142 2.12 -0.02 -27.29
CA ASN A 142 1.00 -0.94 -27.33
C ASN A 142 0.24 -0.85 -26.01
N GLU A 143 -1.06 -0.56 -26.09
CA GLU A 143 -1.91 -0.23 -24.93
C GLU A 143 -2.08 -1.37 -23.93
N GLU A 144 -1.89 -2.64 -24.33
CA GLU A 144 -2.09 -3.79 -23.44
C GLU A 144 -0.78 -4.34 -22.88
N THR A 145 0.33 -4.20 -23.61
CA THR A 145 1.60 -4.85 -23.28
C THR A 145 2.67 -3.88 -22.78
N GLY A 146 2.57 -2.59 -23.09
CA GLY A 146 3.65 -1.64 -22.83
C GLY A 146 4.83 -1.77 -23.79
N MET A 147 4.67 -2.50 -24.92
CA MET A 147 5.69 -2.58 -25.97
C MET A 147 5.81 -1.24 -26.69
N ILE A 148 6.98 -0.60 -26.63
CA ILE A 148 7.29 0.65 -27.31
C ILE A 148 7.84 0.35 -28.70
N LYS A 149 7.35 1.07 -29.72
CA LYS A 149 7.78 0.93 -31.12
C LYS A 149 8.14 2.27 -31.75
N VAL A 150 8.86 2.20 -32.87
CA VAL A 150 9.11 3.34 -33.76
C VAL A 150 7.84 3.68 -34.54
N LYS A 151 7.32 4.89 -34.36
CA LYS A 151 6.16 5.42 -35.07
C LYS A 151 6.56 6.25 -36.30
N ASN A 152 7.61 7.06 -36.16
CA ASN A 152 8.13 7.96 -37.19
C ASN A 152 9.66 7.92 -37.20
N GLU A 153 10.28 8.42 -38.27
CA GLU A 153 11.73 8.47 -38.44
C GLU A 153 12.39 9.28 -37.32
N MET A 154 13.39 8.67 -36.67
CA MET A 154 14.17 9.29 -35.61
C MET A 154 15.38 10.00 -36.21
N ASP A 155 15.74 11.16 -35.67
CA ASP A 155 16.90 11.94 -36.14
C ASP A 155 17.71 12.42 -34.93
N ARG A 156 18.97 11.98 -34.82
CA ARG A 156 19.84 12.37 -33.71
C ARG A 156 20.14 13.88 -33.70
N LYS A 157 20.02 14.55 -34.84
CA LYS A 157 20.27 15.99 -34.99
C LYS A 157 19.03 16.85 -34.72
N SER A 158 17.89 16.23 -34.43
CA SER A 158 16.65 16.92 -34.07
C SER A 158 16.83 17.81 -32.83
N THR A 159 16.12 18.93 -32.81
CA THR A 159 16.09 19.87 -31.68
C THR A 159 15.49 19.27 -30.40
N PHE A 160 14.75 18.15 -30.51
CA PHE A 160 14.22 17.41 -29.37
C PHE A 160 15.26 16.50 -28.71
N VAL A 161 16.42 16.27 -29.35
CA VAL A 161 17.54 15.54 -28.77
C VAL A 161 18.45 16.53 -28.05
N LYS A 162 18.61 16.34 -26.73
CA LYS A 162 19.47 17.16 -25.87
C LYS A 162 20.54 16.29 -25.26
N ASP A 163 21.80 16.71 -25.35
CA ASP A 163 22.96 15.97 -24.84
C ASP A 163 23.03 14.51 -25.33
N GLY A 164 22.59 14.28 -26.58
CA GLY A 164 22.51 12.95 -27.18
C GLY A 164 21.38 12.06 -26.65
N GLN A 165 20.42 12.63 -25.93
CA GLN A 165 19.28 11.92 -25.36
C GLN A 165 17.95 12.48 -25.87
N TYR A 166 17.04 11.57 -26.20
CA TYR A 166 15.63 11.86 -26.40
C TYR A 166 14.85 11.32 -25.20
N LYS A 167 13.90 12.10 -24.67
CA LYS A 167 13.08 11.71 -23.53
C LYS A 167 11.61 11.68 -23.91
N ALA A 168 10.96 10.58 -23.61
CA ALA A 168 9.52 10.40 -23.71
C ALA A 168 8.97 9.93 -22.36
N LEU A 169 7.71 10.23 -22.10
CA LEU A 169 6.97 9.79 -20.92
C LEU A 169 5.95 8.74 -21.35
N ILE A 170 6.04 7.55 -20.75
CA ILE A 170 5.05 6.49 -20.86
C ILE A 170 4.28 6.42 -19.55
N LEU A 171 2.97 6.34 -19.64
CA LEU A 171 2.05 6.22 -18.52
C LEU A 171 1.46 4.82 -18.50
N ALA A 172 1.25 4.28 -17.31
CA ALA A 172 0.41 3.12 -17.05
C ALA A 172 -0.78 3.59 -16.19
N MET A 173 -1.95 3.02 -16.45
CA MET A 173 -3.19 3.32 -15.74
C MET A 173 -3.88 2.01 -15.44
N ASP A 174 -4.34 1.82 -14.20
CA ASP A 174 -5.33 0.79 -13.86
C ASP A 174 -6.73 1.27 -14.28
N ASP A 175 -7.70 0.35 -14.34
CA ASP A 175 -9.10 0.62 -14.64
C ASP A 175 -9.94 0.98 -13.41
N GLY A 176 -9.29 1.19 -12.27
CA GLY A 176 -9.89 1.63 -11.01
C GLY A 176 -10.89 0.61 -10.47
N MET A 177 -10.40 -0.44 -9.81
CA MET A 177 -11.19 -1.21 -8.86
C MET A 177 -10.34 -1.87 -7.80
#